data_AF-A0A6G8U2Y9-F1
#
_entry.id   AF-A0A6G8U2Y9-F1
#
_cell.length_a   1.000
_cell.length_b   1.000
_cell.length_c   1.000
_cell.angle_alpha   90.00
_cell.angle_beta   90.00
_cell.angle_gamma   90.00
#
_symmetry.space_group_name_H-M   'P 1'
#
loop_
_entity.id
_entity.type
_entity.pdbx_description
1 polymer ?
#
loop_
_entity_poly.entity_id
_entity_poly.type
_entity_poly.pdbx_seq_one_letter_code
_entity_poly.pdbx_strand_id
1 'polypeptide(L)'
;MNLGLRSLACAALIALSITAAKSDEPQLGGWVDQQAPGFYRLRIGEFRITALSDGTASRDLPKIMSKSSEVSAAFAASHEELPTEVSINCFLVDTGARRILVDTGAGALFGERSGRLVSNMRAAGYDPDKIDAILLTHIHGDHSGGLTVAGKRIFPKALVYVDRRDAEHWLSSPGCEPAIALPA
;
A
#
# COMPACT_ATOMS: atom_id res chain seq x y z
N MET A 1 70.49 -34.37 -28.94
CA MET A 1 70.57 -35.24 -27.74
C MET A 1 69.44 -34.84 -26.79
N ASN A 2 68.73 -35.86 -26.29
CA ASN A 2 67.53 -35.80 -25.47
C ASN A 2 67.57 -34.81 -24.29
N LEU A 3 66.40 -34.25 -23.97
CA LEU A 3 65.70 -34.20 -22.67
C LEU A 3 64.58 -33.13 -22.86
N GLY A 4 63.28 -33.40 -22.86
CA GLY A 4 62.52 -34.33 -22.03
C GLY A 4 61.96 -33.60 -20.81
N LEU A 5 61.08 -32.60 -20.98
CA LEU A 5 60.31 -32.01 -19.87
C LEU A 5 58.82 -32.24 -20.08
N ARG A 6 58.25 -33.00 -19.15
CA ARG A 6 56.88 -33.49 -19.12
C ARG A 6 55.92 -32.37 -18.73
N SER A 7 54.86 -32.18 -19.51
CA SER A 7 53.68 -31.39 -19.12
C SER A 7 53.00 -32.05 -17.91
N LEU A 8 52.91 -31.36 -16.78
CA LEU A 8 51.90 -31.63 -15.77
C LEU A 8 50.66 -30.80 -16.11
N ALA A 9 49.63 -31.46 -16.62
CA ALA A 9 48.28 -30.91 -16.67
C ALA A 9 47.64 -31.09 -15.28
N CYS A 10 47.54 -30.02 -14.50
CA CYS A 10 46.65 -29.99 -13.33
C CYS A 10 45.21 -29.83 -13.80
N ALA A 11 44.47 -30.94 -13.90
CA ALA A 11 43.03 -30.90 -14.05
C ALA A 11 42.40 -30.48 -12.72
N ALA A 12 42.04 -29.21 -12.58
CA ALA A 12 41.21 -28.74 -11.48
C ALA A 12 39.76 -29.18 -11.73
N LEU A 13 39.33 -30.24 -11.07
CA LEU A 13 37.91 -30.61 -10.96
C LEU A 13 37.19 -29.55 -10.12
N ILE A 14 36.53 -28.60 -10.78
CA ILE A 14 35.56 -27.72 -10.12
C ILE A 14 34.31 -28.57 -9.88
N ALA A 15 34.15 -29.07 -8.66
CA ALA A 15 32.88 -29.65 -8.22
C ALA A 15 31.85 -28.52 -8.14
N LEU A 16 30.98 -28.43 -9.15
CA LEU A 16 29.83 -27.55 -9.14
C LEU A 16 28.80 -28.15 -8.18
N SER A 17 28.85 -27.74 -6.91
CA SER A 17 27.84 -28.09 -5.93
C SER A 17 26.53 -27.39 -6.31
N ILE A 18 25.66 -28.09 -7.04
CA ILE A 18 24.28 -27.67 -7.25
C ILE A 18 23.58 -27.84 -5.91
N THR A 19 23.59 -26.82 -5.06
CA THR A 19 22.66 -26.75 -3.95
C THR A 19 21.29 -26.48 -4.55
N ALA A 20 20.49 -27.53 -4.68
CA ALA A 20 19.06 -27.38 -4.91
C ALA A 20 18.50 -26.51 -3.77
N ALA A 21 18.15 -25.26 -4.09
CA ALA A 21 17.42 -24.42 -3.17
C ALA A 21 16.11 -25.16 -2.85
N LYS A 22 15.86 -25.43 -1.56
CA LYS A 22 14.53 -25.87 -1.12
C LYS A 22 13.56 -24.79 -1.58
N SER A 23 12.69 -25.12 -2.52
CA SER A 23 11.52 -24.31 -2.79
C SER A 23 10.68 -24.32 -1.51
N ASP A 24 10.47 -23.15 -0.93
CA ASP A 24 9.38 -22.93 0.02
C ASP A 24 8.07 -23.05 -0.75
N GLU A 25 7.72 -24.26 -1.17
CA GLU A 25 6.39 -24.53 -1.66
C GLU A 25 5.42 -24.27 -0.51
N PRO A 26 4.38 -23.45 -0.72
CA PRO A 26 3.39 -23.19 0.33
C PRO A 26 2.82 -24.54 0.76
N GLN A 27 2.86 -24.82 2.06
CA GLN A 27 2.19 -25.99 2.61
C GLN A 27 0.67 -25.81 2.41
N LEU A 28 0.15 -26.38 1.32
CA LEU A 28 -1.27 -26.45 1.02
C LEU A 28 -1.88 -27.48 1.98
N GLY A 29 -2.25 -27.02 3.19
CA GLY A 29 -2.61 -27.91 4.31
C GLY A 29 -3.93 -27.60 5.02
N GLY A 30 -4.63 -26.50 4.70
CA GLY A 30 -5.93 -26.19 5.32
C GLY A 30 -6.16 -24.70 5.57
N TRP A 31 -7.17 -24.40 6.39
CA TRP A 31 -7.48 -23.06 6.87
C TRP A 31 -6.34 -22.51 7.73
N VAL A 32 -5.97 -21.26 7.48
CA VAL A 32 -5.02 -20.50 8.32
C VAL A 32 -5.74 -19.26 8.84
N ASP A 33 -5.47 -18.88 10.09
CA ASP A 33 -6.03 -17.68 10.74
C ASP A 33 -5.36 -16.38 10.26
N GLN A 34 -5.00 -16.34 8.97
CA GLN A 34 -4.42 -15.18 8.32
C GLN A 34 -5.34 -14.72 7.19
N GLN A 35 -5.72 -13.45 7.23
CA GLN A 35 -6.49 -12.84 6.15
C GLN A 35 -5.69 -12.84 4.84
N ALA A 36 -6.38 -13.06 3.72
CA ALA A 36 -5.81 -12.96 2.38
C ALA A 36 -5.22 -11.55 2.14
N PRO A 37 -4.23 -11.41 1.25
CA PRO A 37 -3.74 -10.09 0.86
C PRO A 37 -4.89 -9.19 0.39
N GLY A 38 -5.00 -8.01 0.98
CA GLY A 38 -6.11 -7.07 0.77
C GLY A 38 -5.96 -6.28 -0.52
N PHE A 39 -5.99 -6.96 -1.67
CA PHE A 39 -6.05 -6.30 -2.97
C PHE A 39 -7.04 -6.98 -3.92
N TYR A 40 -7.61 -6.20 -4.83
CA TYR A 40 -8.48 -6.69 -5.88
C TYR A 40 -8.11 -6.06 -7.21
N ARG A 41 -7.94 -6.89 -8.26
CA ARG A 41 -7.52 -6.43 -9.58
C ARG A 41 -8.69 -6.45 -10.55
N LEU A 42 -8.80 -5.38 -11.33
CA LEU A 42 -9.67 -5.33 -12.50
C LEU A 42 -8.99 -4.54 -13.62
N ARG A 43 -9.57 -4.62 -14.82
CA ARG A 43 -9.19 -3.76 -15.95
C ARG A 43 -10.32 -2.82 -16.30
N ILE A 44 -9.96 -1.61 -16.71
CA ILE A 44 -10.87 -0.64 -17.32
C ILE A 44 -10.20 -0.17 -18.61
N GLY A 45 -10.65 -0.69 -19.76
CA GLY A 45 -9.93 -0.55 -21.02
C GLY A 45 -8.50 -1.11 -20.90
N GLU A 46 -7.51 -0.30 -21.28
CA GLU A 46 -6.08 -0.63 -21.20
C GLU A 46 -5.49 -0.47 -19.79
N PHE A 47 -6.22 0.14 -18.85
CA PHE A 47 -5.71 0.39 -17.51
C PHE A 47 -5.89 -0.82 -16.62
N ARG A 48 -4.86 -1.10 -15.83
CA ARG A 48 -4.91 -2.08 -14.73
C ARG A 48 -5.22 -1.31 -13.46
N ILE A 49 -6.34 -1.62 -12.83
CA ILE A 49 -6.74 -1.02 -11.57
C ILE A 49 -6.56 -2.07 -10.47
N THR A 50 -5.90 -1.66 -9.39
CA THR A 50 -5.78 -2.47 -8.18
C THR A 50 -6.39 -1.69 -7.03
N ALA A 51 -7.54 -2.13 -6.53
CA ALA A 51 -8.02 -1.68 -5.23
C ALA A 51 -7.11 -2.28 -4.16
N LEU A 52 -6.62 -1.44 -3.26
CA LEU A 52 -5.69 -1.79 -2.20
C LEU A 52 -6.33 -1.41 -0.87
N SER A 53 -6.53 -2.38 0.01
CA SER A 53 -7.02 -2.12 1.36
C SER A 53 -5.86 -1.60 2.22
N ASP A 54 -6.08 -0.50 2.93
CA ASP A 54 -5.24 -0.09 4.06
C ASP A 54 -5.63 -0.83 5.36
N GLY A 55 -6.67 -1.66 5.31
CA GLY A 55 -7.27 -2.33 6.45
C GLY A 55 -8.60 -1.70 6.83
N THR A 56 -8.93 -1.74 8.12
CA THR A 56 -10.20 -1.23 8.64
C THR A 56 -10.00 -0.34 9.86
N ALA A 57 -11.01 0.48 10.16
CA ALA A 57 -11.06 1.25 11.39
C ALA A 57 -12.46 1.16 12.03
N SER A 58 -12.52 0.83 13.32
CA SER A 58 -13.78 0.78 14.06
C SER A 58 -14.40 2.17 14.20
N ARG A 59 -15.69 2.31 13.87
CA ARG A 59 -16.43 3.58 13.96
C ARG A 59 -17.77 3.39 14.65
N ASP A 60 -18.03 4.30 15.59
CA ASP A 60 -19.35 4.49 16.19
C ASP A 60 -20.14 5.44 15.28
N LEU A 61 -20.72 4.88 14.21
CA LEU A 61 -21.40 5.64 13.15
C LEU A 61 -22.55 6.52 13.68
N PRO A 62 -23.40 6.07 14.63
CA PRO A 62 -24.42 6.92 15.23
C PRO A 62 -23.87 8.20 15.88
N LYS A 63 -22.62 8.19 16.38
CA LYS A 63 -22.01 9.38 17.00
C LYS A 63 -21.47 10.40 16.00
N ILE A 64 -21.18 10.00 14.77
CA ILE A 64 -20.51 10.86 13.78
C ILE A 64 -21.41 11.25 12.61
N MET A 65 -22.57 10.60 12.45
CA MET A 65 -23.54 10.90 11.41
C MET A 65 -24.72 11.70 11.96
N SER A 66 -25.27 12.64 11.17
CA SER A 66 -26.30 13.58 11.61
C SER A 66 -27.64 12.95 12.00
N LYS A 67 -27.90 11.68 11.68
CA LYS A 67 -29.17 10.97 11.89
C LYS A 67 -29.00 9.67 12.67
N SER A 68 -28.54 9.77 13.92
CA SER A 68 -28.08 8.60 14.68
C SER A 68 -29.12 7.48 14.83
N SER A 69 -30.39 7.80 15.06
CA SER A 69 -31.46 6.80 15.21
C SER A 69 -31.77 6.05 13.91
N GLU A 70 -31.77 6.75 12.77
CA GLU A 70 -31.92 6.13 11.45
C GLU A 70 -30.72 5.21 11.13
N VAL A 71 -29.50 5.62 11.52
CA VAL A 71 -28.30 4.78 11.36
C VAL A 71 -28.41 3.50 12.18
N SER A 72 -28.73 3.60 13.48
CA SER A 72 -28.88 2.42 14.34
C SER A 72 -29.97 1.47 13.84
N ALA A 73 -31.12 2.01 13.39
CA ALA A 73 -32.20 1.20 12.84
C ALA A 73 -31.80 0.50 11.54
N ALA A 74 -31.07 1.17 10.65
CA ALA A 74 -30.59 0.59 9.39
C ALA A 74 -29.58 -0.55 9.61
N PHE A 75 -28.66 -0.40 10.57
CA PHE A 75 -27.71 -1.45 10.95
C PHE A 75 -28.43 -2.67 11.54
N ALA A 76 -29.36 -2.45 12.48
CA ALA A 76 -30.17 -3.52 13.04
C ALA A 76 -30.99 -4.26 11.98
N ALA A 77 -31.59 -3.53 11.03
CA ALA A 77 -32.34 -4.11 9.91
C ALA A 77 -31.46 -4.87 8.91
N SER A 78 -30.17 -4.56 8.85
CA SER A 78 -29.18 -5.24 7.99
C SER A 78 -28.44 -6.37 8.70
N HIS A 79 -28.80 -6.66 9.96
CA HIS A 79 -28.10 -7.62 10.82
C HIS A 79 -26.61 -7.29 11.04
N GLU A 80 -26.28 -6.00 11.07
CA GLU A 80 -24.94 -5.49 11.31
C GLU A 80 -24.82 -4.94 12.74
N GLU A 81 -23.63 -5.08 13.33
CA GLU A 81 -23.33 -4.61 14.69
C GLU A 81 -22.68 -3.22 14.70
N LEU A 82 -22.87 -2.49 15.79
CA LEU A 82 -22.24 -1.20 16.05
C LEU A 82 -21.44 -1.25 17.37
N PRO A 83 -20.24 -0.65 17.46
CA PRO A 83 -19.51 0.03 16.38
C PRO A 83 -19.03 -0.95 15.30
N THR A 84 -19.00 -0.50 14.04
CA THR A 84 -18.61 -1.35 12.91
C THR A 84 -17.21 -1.01 12.43
N GLU A 85 -16.53 -1.99 11.84
CA GLU A 85 -15.31 -1.75 11.08
C GLU A 85 -15.68 -1.16 9.71
N VAL A 86 -15.11 0.01 9.37
CA VAL A 86 -15.18 0.58 8.02
C VAL A 86 -13.89 0.33 7.27
N SER A 87 -13.99 -0.04 6.00
CA SER A 87 -12.83 -0.29 5.16
C SER A 87 -12.19 1.02 4.70
N ILE A 88 -10.86 1.06 4.70
CA ILE A 88 -10.07 2.14 4.08
C ILE A 88 -9.46 1.57 2.81
N ASN A 89 -9.86 2.12 1.66
CA ASN A 89 -9.46 1.62 0.35
C ASN A 89 -8.77 2.71 -0.46
N CYS A 90 -7.65 2.36 -1.07
CA CYS A 90 -6.93 3.17 -2.04
C CYS A 90 -6.99 2.50 -3.42
N PHE A 91 -6.69 3.24 -4.47
CA PHE A 91 -6.75 2.70 -5.83
C PHE A 91 -5.46 2.99 -6.59
N LEU A 92 -4.76 1.93 -7.00
CA LEU A 92 -3.63 2.04 -7.91
C LEU A 92 -4.09 1.89 -9.35
N VAL A 93 -3.78 2.88 -10.17
CA VAL A 93 -4.00 2.90 -11.61
C VAL A 93 -2.65 2.74 -12.32
N ASP A 94 -2.46 1.61 -12.98
CA ASP A 94 -1.33 1.37 -13.86
C ASP A 94 -1.77 1.50 -15.32
N THR A 95 -1.23 2.51 -16.00
CA THR A 95 -1.50 2.80 -17.42
C THR A 95 -0.53 2.10 -18.36
N GLY A 96 0.42 1.33 -17.83
CA GLY A 96 1.57 0.79 -18.55
C GLY A 96 2.74 1.78 -18.67
N ALA A 97 2.46 3.08 -18.70
CA ALA A 97 3.47 4.14 -18.71
C ALA A 97 3.68 4.81 -17.35
N ARG A 98 2.64 4.86 -16.53
CA ARG A 98 2.66 5.49 -15.19
C ARG A 98 1.86 4.68 -14.17
N ARG A 99 2.27 4.79 -12.91
CA ARG A 99 1.63 4.22 -11.72
C ARG A 99 1.12 5.36 -10.86
N ILE A 100 -0.19 5.53 -10.85
CA ILE A 100 -0.87 6.62 -10.15
C ILE A 100 -1.64 6.02 -8.99
N LEU A 101 -1.37 6.48 -7.78
CA LEU A 101 -2.07 6.05 -6.58
C LEU A 101 -3.11 7.09 -6.17
N VAL A 102 -4.36 6.68 -5.99
CA VAL A 102 -5.42 7.49 -5.42
C VAL A 102 -5.53 7.17 -3.94
N ASP A 103 -5.25 8.18 -3.11
CA ASP A 103 -5.11 8.11 -1.65
C ASP A 103 -4.03 7.14 -1.13
N THR A 104 -3.60 7.34 0.11
CA THR A 104 -2.47 6.62 0.73
C THR A 104 -2.83 5.90 2.03
N GLY A 105 -4.11 5.85 2.40
CA GLY A 105 -4.54 5.20 3.62
C GLY A 105 -4.15 6.00 4.87
N ALA A 106 -4.37 5.39 6.04
CA ALA A 106 -4.17 6.03 7.33
C ALA A 106 -2.72 6.00 7.82
N GLY A 107 -1.86 5.18 7.23
CA GLY A 107 -0.52 4.93 7.75
C GLY A 107 -0.60 4.45 9.21
N ALA A 108 -0.04 5.22 10.15
CA ALA A 108 -0.08 4.89 11.57
C ALA A 108 -1.20 5.59 12.36
N LEU A 109 -2.03 6.42 11.71
CA LEU A 109 -2.91 7.35 12.41
C LEU A 109 -4.14 6.68 13.05
N PHE A 110 -4.63 5.58 12.48
CA PHE A 110 -5.94 4.99 12.83
C PHE A 110 -5.82 3.64 13.55
N GLY A 111 -4.65 3.32 14.10
CA GLY A 111 -4.40 2.14 14.92
C GLY A 111 -4.08 0.87 14.12
N GLU A 112 -3.88 -0.24 14.84
CA GLU A 112 -3.22 -1.46 14.33
C GLU A 112 -3.98 -2.22 13.24
N ARG A 113 -5.29 -1.96 13.08
CA ARG A 113 -6.12 -2.55 12.03
C ARG A 113 -6.02 -1.81 10.68
N SER A 114 -5.41 -0.62 10.68
CA SER A 114 -5.08 0.17 9.49
C SER A 114 -3.59 0.07 9.11
N GLY A 115 -3.13 0.85 8.12
CA GLY A 115 -1.72 0.91 7.73
C GLY A 115 -1.23 -0.26 6.87
N ARG A 116 -2.13 -1.01 6.24
CA ARG A 116 -1.82 -2.19 5.41
C ARG A 116 -1.55 -1.88 3.95
N LEU A 117 -1.67 -0.63 3.52
CA LEU A 117 -1.55 -0.25 2.11
C LEU A 117 -0.23 -0.73 1.47
N VAL A 118 0.91 -0.46 2.09
CA VAL A 118 2.23 -0.79 1.52
C VAL A 118 2.43 -2.31 1.43
N SER A 119 2.01 -3.06 2.45
CA SER A 119 2.07 -4.53 2.41
C SER A 119 1.17 -5.11 1.31
N ASN A 120 -0.05 -4.58 1.17
CA ASN A 120 -0.98 -5.04 0.14
C ASN A 120 -0.54 -4.62 -1.27
N MET A 121 0.08 -3.44 -1.42
CA MET A 121 0.70 -2.99 -2.67
C MET A 121 1.82 -3.93 -3.11
N ARG A 122 2.71 -4.32 -2.18
CA ARG A 122 3.80 -5.28 -2.45
C ARG A 122 3.27 -6.67 -2.76
N ALA A 123 2.26 -7.14 -2.04
CA ALA A 123 1.58 -8.41 -2.35
C ALA A 123 0.90 -8.37 -3.73
N ALA A 124 0.42 -7.21 -4.15
CA ALA A 124 -0.09 -6.96 -5.49
C ALA A 124 1.03 -6.78 -6.55
N GLY A 125 2.30 -6.95 -6.21
CA GLY A 125 3.44 -6.91 -7.13
C GLY A 125 3.92 -5.51 -7.50
N TYR A 126 3.54 -4.49 -6.73
CA TYR A 126 3.97 -3.11 -6.94
C TYR A 126 4.92 -2.62 -5.84
N ASP A 127 5.90 -1.83 -6.24
CA ASP A 127 6.89 -1.23 -5.37
C ASP A 127 6.52 0.25 -5.12
N PRO A 128 6.39 0.71 -3.85
CA PRO A 128 6.10 2.11 -3.54
C PRO A 128 7.12 3.09 -4.13
N ASP A 129 8.38 2.67 -4.33
CA ASP A 129 9.43 3.50 -4.94
C ASP A 129 9.25 3.71 -6.46
N LYS A 130 8.24 3.06 -7.04
CA LYS A 130 7.88 3.15 -8.47
C LYS A 130 6.58 3.89 -8.69
N ILE A 131 5.94 4.42 -7.65
CA ILE A 131 4.76 5.28 -7.80
C ILE A 131 5.21 6.63 -8.36
N ASP A 132 4.59 7.03 -9.47
CA ASP A 132 4.95 8.25 -10.20
C ASP A 132 4.17 9.46 -9.67
N ALA A 133 2.90 9.25 -9.32
CA ALA A 133 2.02 10.30 -8.83
C ALA A 133 1.05 9.76 -7.78
N ILE A 134 0.69 10.63 -6.83
CA ILE A 134 -0.35 10.40 -5.84
C ILE A 134 -1.41 11.48 -6.02
N LEU A 135 -2.66 11.07 -6.14
CA LEU A 135 -3.81 11.96 -6.14
C LEU A 135 -4.53 11.78 -4.81
N LEU A 136 -4.50 12.78 -3.96
CA LEU A 136 -5.35 12.80 -2.77
C LEU A 136 -6.74 13.27 -3.16
N THR A 137 -7.76 12.53 -2.74
CA THR A 137 -9.13 12.99 -2.80
C THR A 137 -9.34 14.17 -1.85
N HIS A 138 -8.73 14.11 -0.65
CA HIS A 138 -8.69 15.15 0.37
C HIS A 138 -7.63 14.84 1.45
N ILE A 139 -7.38 15.77 2.39
CA ILE A 139 -6.34 15.71 3.44
C ILE A 139 -6.93 15.29 4.80
N HIS A 140 -7.76 14.25 4.82
CA HIS A 140 -8.05 13.54 6.07
C HIS A 140 -6.98 12.48 6.38
N GLY A 141 -6.90 12.09 7.66
CA GLY A 141 -5.89 11.18 8.16
C GLY A 141 -5.90 9.82 7.47
N ASP A 142 -7.07 9.28 7.14
CA ASP A 142 -7.28 8.02 6.41
C ASP A 142 -6.95 8.05 4.92
N HIS A 143 -6.64 9.22 4.37
CA HIS A 143 -6.29 9.40 2.96
C HIS A 143 -4.85 9.85 2.78
N SER A 144 -4.40 10.79 3.62
CA SER A 144 -3.07 11.39 3.55
C SER A 144 -2.06 10.78 4.53
N GLY A 145 -2.52 10.03 5.53
CA GLY A 145 -1.68 9.53 6.61
C GLY A 145 -0.56 8.59 6.16
N GLY A 146 -0.76 7.85 5.08
CA GLY A 146 0.26 6.98 4.50
C GLY A 146 1.33 7.69 3.67
N LEU A 147 1.23 9.01 3.43
CA LEU A 147 2.30 9.76 2.75
C LEU A 147 3.62 9.71 3.53
N THR A 148 3.52 9.75 4.86
CA THR A 148 4.66 9.69 5.76
C THR A 148 4.40 8.80 6.97
N VAL A 149 5.37 7.96 7.33
CA VAL A 149 5.34 7.19 8.58
C VAL A 149 6.62 7.49 9.34
N ALA A 150 6.49 7.84 10.62
CA ALA A 150 7.61 8.25 11.47
C ALA A 150 8.50 9.35 10.82
N GLY A 151 7.87 10.33 10.17
CA GLY A 151 8.54 11.45 9.50
C GLY A 151 9.25 11.11 8.18
N LYS A 152 9.15 9.86 7.70
CA LYS A 152 9.76 9.43 6.43
C LYS A 152 8.72 9.34 5.32
N ARG A 153 9.06 9.85 4.14
CA ARG A 153 8.23 9.70 2.93
C ARG A 153 8.16 8.23 2.53
N ILE A 154 6.94 7.71 2.33
CA ILE A 154 6.71 6.33 1.89
C ILE A 154 6.85 6.17 0.37
N PHE A 155 6.55 7.24 -0.38
CA PHE A 155 6.60 7.25 -1.85
C PHE A 155 7.62 8.31 -2.30
N PRO A 156 8.93 8.04 -2.21
CA PRO A 156 9.97 9.07 -2.27
C PRO A 156 10.08 9.79 -3.63
N LYS A 157 9.58 9.17 -4.72
CA LYS A 157 9.63 9.73 -6.07
C LYS A 157 8.31 10.30 -6.57
N ALA A 158 7.21 10.04 -5.86
CA ALA A 158 5.89 10.43 -6.31
C ALA A 158 5.70 11.94 -6.16
N LEU A 159 5.11 12.57 -7.17
CA LEU A 159 4.52 13.89 -7.03
C LEU A 159 3.14 13.75 -6.37
N VAL A 160 2.88 14.54 -5.34
CA VAL A 160 1.60 14.54 -4.61
C VAL A 160 0.74 15.69 -5.13
N TYR A 161 -0.48 15.36 -5.55
CA TYR A 161 -1.48 16.30 -6.03
C TYR A 161 -2.70 16.27 -5.10
N VAL A 162 -3.24 17.44 -4.83
CA VAL A 162 -4.48 17.64 -4.08
C VAL A 162 -5.12 18.95 -4.56
N ASP A 163 -6.43 19.11 -4.39
CA ASP A 163 -7.10 20.37 -4.69
C ASP A 163 -6.52 21.51 -3.84
N ARG A 164 -6.33 22.68 -4.45
CA ARG A 164 -5.79 23.87 -3.79
C ARG A 164 -6.59 24.24 -2.55
N ARG A 165 -7.93 24.15 -2.60
CA ARG A 165 -8.81 24.53 -1.48
C ARG A 165 -8.56 23.68 -0.25
N ASP A 166 -8.26 22.40 -0.45
CA ASP A 166 -7.97 21.48 0.64
C ASP A 166 -6.58 21.75 1.22
N ALA A 167 -5.59 22.00 0.36
CA ALA A 167 -4.26 22.45 0.82
C ALA A 167 -4.34 23.75 1.61
N GLU A 168 -5.09 24.75 1.13
CA GLU A 168 -5.30 26.01 1.84
C GLU A 168 -6.03 25.80 3.17
N HIS A 169 -7.05 24.94 3.22
CA HIS A 169 -7.77 24.68 4.46
C HIS A 169 -6.89 24.01 5.52
N TRP A 170 -6.19 22.95 5.16
CA TRP A 170 -5.46 22.11 6.12
C TRP A 170 -4.04 22.60 6.43
N LEU A 171 -3.38 23.25 5.47
CA LEU A 171 -1.96 23.63 5.59
C LEU A 171 -1.73 25.13 5.89
N SER A 172 -2.78 25.96 5.94
CA SER A 172 -2.63 27.38 6.30
C SER A 172 -2.64 27.65 7.82
N SER A 173 -2.85 26.62 8.64
CA SER A 173 -2.88 26.76 10.09
C SER A 173 -1.51 27.16 10.66
N PRO A 174 -1.44 28.03 11.70
CA PRO A 174 -0.18 28.39 12.35
C PRO A 174 0.58 27.15 12.83
N GLY A 175 1.82 26.99 12.36
CA GLY A 175 2.67 25.82 12.65
C GLY A 175 2.78 24.79 11.52
N CYS A 176 2.02 24.94 10.43
CA CYS A 176 2.21 24.19 9.20
C CYS A 176 3.04 25.03 8.22
N GLU A 177 4.37 24.85 8.23
CA GLU A 177 5.23 25.45 7.20
C GLU A 177 5.15 24.57 5.93
N PRO A 178 4.61 25.08 4.80
CA PRO A 178 4.60 24.30 3.58
C PRO A 178 6.05 24.08 3.11
N ALA A 179 6.44 22.81 2.93
CA ALA A 179 7.77 22.45 2.44
C ALA A 179 8.05 22.97 1.01
N ILE A 180 7.01 23.37 0.27
CA ILE A 180 7.07 23.97 -1.06
C ILE A 180 5.98 25.05 -1.10
N ALA A 181 6.33 26.28 -1.48
CA ALA A 181 5.36 27.34 -1.69
C ALA A 181 4.32 26.89 -2.74
N LEU A 182 3.03 27.00 -2.40
CA LEU A 182 1.97 26.76 -3.38
C LEU A 182 2.13 27.77 -4.54
N PRO A 183 2.13 27.32 -5.81
CA PRO A 183 2.15 28.26 -6.93
C PRO A 183 0.87 29.11 -6.89
N ALA A 184 1.06 30.41 -7.13
CA ALA A 184 0.00 31.42 -7.21
C ALA A 184 -1.16 30.98 -8.14
#